data_AF-A0A3T0V8L4-F1
#
_entry.id   AF-A0A3T0V8L4-F1
#
_cell.length_a   1.000
_cell.length_b   1.000
_cell.length_c   1.000
_cell.angle_alpha   90.00
_cell.angle_beta   90.00
_cell.angle_gamma   90.00
#
_symmetry.space_group_name_H-M   'P 1'
#
loop_
_entity.id
_entity.type
_entity.pdbx_description
1 polymer ?
#
loop_
_entity_poly.entity_id
_entity_poly.type
_entity_poly.pdbx_seq_one_letter_code
_entity_poly.pdbx_strand_id
1 'polypeptide(L)'
;LGTYISGIVNTEQDDNMSTAQTNGDMTQTVSPLPAALPLTLNHYSLKNNIPIYHHPVGDYEEYYTTIDLMYHRLDLLRGRDASNLCRYFRQIATLDTATLFLSSLAFESPFTFLHNNRMSSPQSQLHTVESIMAYLKDTTGLLANPGLRPQIRQEVNALYNAMQHLKKRHQDARGSLKNYIIRRYIASVNGVLQVFPGCLLNNNYDPSQRLWYRKALQHPGKIITTEPYLDAGGSGYIITIAHTIFEGKSNALHSIERDQPVAIVALDLPYAYFYKMILDSTPLCQMHNIKCLLFENEGYLTAHPSMLEPKSNIKNQRRPHEHLTHKESYLANDILNHKNL
;
A
#
# COMPACT_ATOMS: atom_id res chain seq x y z
N LEU A 1 -16.90 -4.82 -0.36
CA LEU A 1 -16.03 -4.12 -1.31
C LEU A 1 -15.77 -2.77 -0.66
N GLY A 2 -14.57 -2.19 -0.73
CA GLY A 2 -14.58 -0.75 -0.95
C GLY A 2 -15.34 -0.60 -2.25
N THR A 3 -16.54 0.00 -2.22
CA THR A 3 -17.35 0.13 -3.42
C THR A 3 -16.63 1.14 -4.31
N TYR A 4 -15.78 0.64 -5.20
CA TYR A 4 -15.11 1.49 -6.18
C TYR A 4 -16.03 1.60 -7.37
N ILE A 5 -16.48 2.81 -7.64
CA ILE A 5 -17.32 3.09 -8.79
C ILE A 5 -16.37 3.50 -9.93
N SER A 6 -16.43 2.76 -11.03
CA SER A 6 -15.71 3.12 -12.25
C SER A 6 -16.57 4.12 -13.01
N GLY A 7 -16.10 5.37 -13.07
CA GLY A 7 -16.72 6.40 -13.91
C GLY A 7 -16.06 6.37 -15.29
N ILE A 8 -16.85 6.12 -16.33
CA ILE A 8 -16.45 6.29 -17.73
C ILE A 8 -17.20 7.52 -18.22
N VAL A 9 -16.47 8.61 -18.47
CA VAL A 9 -17.04 9.87 -18.96
C VAL A 9 -16.65 10.03 -20.42
N ASN A 10 -17.63 10.15 -21.30
CA ASN A 10 -17.40 10.58 -22.68
C ASN A 10 -17.25 12.11 -22.69
N THR A 11 -16.07 12.60 -23.07
CA THR A 11 -15.77 14.02 -23.20
C THR A 11 -15.89 14.40 -24.67
N GLU A 12 -17.08 14.76 -25.13
CA GLU A 12 -17.17 15.44 -26.43
C GLU A 12 -16.54 16.83 -26.29
N GLN A 13 -15.43 17.03 -26.98
CA GLN A 13 -14.82 18.35 -27.17
C GLN A 13 -15.53 19.01 -28.34
N ASP A 14 -16.35 20.03 -28.07
CA ASP A 14 -16.88 20.94 -29.09
C ASP A 14 -15.73 21.83 -29.61
N ASP A 15 -14.80 21.24 -30.35
CA ASP A 15 -13.79 21.98 -31.11
C ASP A 15 -14.43 22.50 -32.41
N ASN A 16 -15.17 23.60 -32.32
CA ASN A 16 -15.38 24.55 -33.42
C ASN A 16 -16.04 25.86 -32.95
N MET A 17 -15.23 26.86 -32.61
CA MET A 17 -15.65 28.26 -32.78
C MET A 17 -14.58 29.04 -33.57
N SER A 18 -14.59 28.83 -34.88
CA SER A 18 -14.13 29.81 -35.86
C SER A 18 -15.34 30.28 -36.67
N THR A 19 -15.76 31.53 -36.43
CA THR A 19 -16.52 32.44 -37.32
C THR A 19 -17.65 31.90 -38.19
N ALA A 20 -18.89 32.29 -37.89
CA ALA A 20 -19.74 33.16 -38.72
C ALA A 20 -21.24 32.96 -38.38
N GLN A 21 -21.92 34.06 -38.05
CA GLN A 21 -23.38 34.11 -37.98
C GLN A 21 -23.97 33.76 -39.35
N THR A 22 -24.94 32.85 -39.39
CA THR A 22 -26.14 32.97 -40.25
C THR A 22 -27.26 32.12 -39.67
N ASN A 23 -28.42 32.75 -39.47
CA ASN A 23 -29.66 32.12 -39.02
C ASN A 23 -30.20 31.18 -40.08
N GLY A 24 -30.66 30.00 -39.65
CA GLY A 24 -31.49 29.11 -40.46
C GLY A 24 -31.99 27.93 -39.63
N ASP A 25 -33.27 27.95 -39.28
CA ASP A 25 -34.00 26.87 -38.61
C ASP A 25 -33.84 25.52 -39.35
N MET A 26 -33.48 24.46 -38.63
CA MET A 26 -33.71 23.09 -39.10
C MET A 26 -33.95 22.13 -37.93
N THR A 27 -35.11 21.50 -38.00
CA THR A 27 -35.71 20.46 -37.14
C THR A 27 -34.74 19.43 -36.55
N GLN A 28 -34.79 19.26 -35.23
CA GLN A 28 -34.09 18.18 -34.49
C GLN A 28 -34.74 16.82 -34.81
N THR A 29 -34.06 16.00 -35.59
CA THR A 29 -34.31 14.56 -35.65
C THR A 29 -33.58 13.89 -34.48
N VAL A 30 -34.34 13.28 -33.57
CA VAL A 30 -33.83 12.47 -32.46
C VAL A 30 -33.19 11.20 -33.02
N SER A 31 -31.87 11.10 -32.93
CA SER A 31 -31.14 9.84 -33.15
C SER A 31 -31.23 8.96 -31.89
N PRO A 32 -31.53 7.66 -32.01
CA PRO A 32 -31.63 6.78 -30.86
C PRO A 32 -30.25 6.56 -30.23
N LEU A 33 -30.17 6.73 -28.90
CA LEU A 33 -29.03 6.35 -28.07
C LEU A 33 -28.68 4.86 -28.31
N PRO A 34 -27.41 4.49 -28.48
CA PRO A 34 -27.03 3.08 -28.51
C PRO A 34 -27.35 2.45 -27.15
N ALA A 35 -28.00 1.29 -27.18
CA ALA A 35 -28.26 0.50 -25.99
C ALA A 35 -26.98 0.29 -25.17
N ALA A 36 -27.09 0.40 -23.84
CA ALA A 36 -26.01 0.17 -22.89
C ALA A 36 -25.28 -1.13 -23.24
N LEU A 37 -24.02 -0.99 -23.69
CA LEU A 37 -23.15 -2.13 -23.89
C LEU A 37 -22.94 -2.77 -22.51
N PRO A 38 -23.20 -4.09 -22.36
CA PRO A 38 -22.91 -4.76 -21.11
C PRO A 38 -21.40 -4.63 -20.86
N LEU A 39 -21.04 -3.89 -19.81
CA LEU A 39 -19.70 -3.95 -19.22
C LEU A 39 -19.53 -5.33 -18.63
N THR A 40 -19.27 -6.33 -19.47
CA THR A 40 -18.62 -7.54 -19.02
C THR A 40 -17.22 -7.10 -18.62
N LEU A 41 -17.06 -6.73 -17.34
CA LEU A 41 -15.81 -7.01 -16.67
C LEU A 41 -15.54 -8.46 -17.03
N ASN A 42 -14.46 -8.73 -17.77
CA ASN A 42 -13.99 -10.08 -17.89
C ASN A 42 -13.83 -10.55 -16.45
N HIS A 43 -14.78 -11.36 -15.98
CA HIS A 43 -14.58 -12.21 -14.84
C HIS A 43 -13.25 -12.86 -15.16
N TYR A 44 -12.24 -12.57 -14.34
CA TYR A 44 -11.04 -13.38 -14.32
C TYR A 44 -11.56 -14.80 -14.21
N SER A 45 -11.48 -15.53 -15.32
CA SER A 45 -11.78 -16.93 -15.33
C SER A 45 -10.87 -17.49 -14.26
N LEU A 46 -11.46 -18.05 -13.20
CA LEU A 46 -10.80 -19.00 -12.31
C LEU A 46 -10.51 -20.27 -13.14
N LYS A 47 -9.79 -20.13 -14.24
CA LYS A 47 -9.01 -21.22 -14.78
C LYS A 47 -7.90 -21.40 -13.76
N ASN A 48 -8.13 -22.37 -12.88
CA ASN A 48 -7.15 -23.00 -12.02
C ASN A 48 -5.93 -23.43 -12.86
N ASN A 49 -5.08 -22.48 -13.20
CA ASN A 49 -3.67 -22.71 -13.42
C ASN A 49 -2.96 -22.05 -12.24
N ILE A 50 -3.29 -22.52 -11.04
CA ILE A 50 -2.29 -22.54 -9.98
C ILE A 50 -1.17 -23.39 -10.58
N PRO A 51 0.03 -22.86 -10.85
CA PRO A 51 1.15 -23.74 -11.09
C PRO A 51 1.27 -24.57 -9.82
N ILE A 52 0.90 -25.85 -9.91
CA ILE A 52 1.30 -26.84 -8.93
C ILE A 52 2.82 -26.80 -9.00
N TYR A 53 3.42 -26.01 -8.13
CA TYR A 53 4.82 -26.16 -7.81
C TYR A 53 4.91 -27.56 -7.20
N HIS A 54 5.31 -28.53 -8.02
CA HIS A 54 5.87 -29.76 -7.50
C HIS A 54 6.94 -29.33 -6.49
N HIS A 55 6.65 -29.57 -5.21
CA HIS A 55 7.69 -29.58 -4.20
C HIS A 55 8.68 -30.65 -4.65
N PRO A 56 9.93 -30.31 -4.98
CA PRO A 56 10.96 -31.31 -4.88
C PRO A 56 11.01 -31.67 -3.40
N VAL A 57 10.65 -32.90 -3.08
CA VAL A 57 11.01 -33.51 -1.81
C VAL A 57 12.54 -33.57 -1.83
N GLY A 58 13.19 -32.59 -1.21
CA GLY A 58 14.64 -32.43 -1.24
C GLY A 58 15.08 -31.28 -0.35
N ASP A 59 15.59 -31.66 0.82
CA ASP A 59 16.35 -30.90 1.81
C ASP A 59 15.66 -29.69 2.44
N TYR A 60 14.98 -29.95 3.55
CA TYR A 60 14.91 -29.00 4.66
C TYR A 60 16.33 -28.78 5.20
N GLU A 61 17.15 -28.01 4.48
CA GLU A 61 18.29 -27.38 5.11
C GLU A 61 17.74 -26.39 6.14
N GLU A 62 17.83 -26.81 7.40
CA GLU A 62 17.62 -26.00 8.59
C GLU A 62 18.64 -24.86 8.59
N TYR A 63 18.37 -23.85 7.79
CA TYR A 63 19.11 -22.62 7.76
C TYR A 63 18.81 -21.93 9.10
N TYR A 64 19.68 -22.12 10.08
CA TYR A 64 19.82 -21.23 11.22
C TYR A 64 20.32 -19.87 10.70
N THR A 65 19.53 -19.18 9.87
CA THR A 65 19.81 -17.80 9.46
C THR A 65 19.57 -16.93 10.68
N THR A 66 20.64 -16.40 11.24
CA THR A 66 20.56 -15.23 12.10
C THR A 66 19.73 -14.16 11.40
N ILE A 67 18.69 -13.66 12.06
CA ILE A 67 17.76 -12.69 11.49
C ILE A 67 18.53 -11.44 11.03
N ASP A 68 18.57 -11.25 9.70
CA ASP A 68 19.10 -10.03 9.09
C ASP A 68 18.00 -8.97 9.03
N LEU A 69 17.78 -8.30 10.16
CA LEU A 69 16.95 -7.10 10.29
C LEU A 69 17.75 -5.98 10.95
N MET A 70 17.45 -4.74 10.54
CA MET A 70 17.90 -3.52 11.22
C MET A 70 16.73 -2.86 11.94
N TYR A 71 16.97 -2.21 13.07
CA TYR A 71 15.91 -1.42 13.70
C TYR A 71 15.64 -0.15 12.85
N HIS A 72 14.39 0.33 12.82
CA HIS A 72 14.00 1.46 11.96
C HIS A 72 14.76 2.76 12.24
N ARG A 73 15.41 2.91 13.40
CA ARG A 73 16.18 4.11 13.80
C ARG A 73 17.55 4.17 13.13
N LEU A 74 17.56 4.18 11.80
CA LEU A 74 18.77 4.27 10.98
C LEU A 74 19.59 5.54 11.27
N ASP A 75 18.96 6.59 11.83
CA ASP A 75 19.60 7.83 12.26
C ASP A 75 20.54 7.67 13.47
N LEU A 76 20.36 6.61 14.26
CA LEU A 76 21.20 6.33 15.43
C LEU A 76 22.50 5.60 15.07
N LEU A 77 22.58 4.99 13.89
CA LEU A 77 23.73 4.19 13.46
C LEU A 77 24.94 5.07 13.16
N ARG A 78 26.14 4.57 13.51
CA ARG A 78 27.42 5.25 13.35
C ARG A 78 28.48 4.30 12.79
N GLY A 79 29.53 4.86 12.18
CA GLY A 79 30.70 4.10 11.75
C GLY A 79 30.35 3.00 10.75
N ARG A 80 30.83 1.78 11.01
CA ARG A 80 30.70 0.63 10.10
C ARG A 80 29.24 0.24 9.84
N ASP A 81 28.36 0.38 10.83
CA ASP A 81 26.94 0.02 10.71
C ASP A 81 26.14 1.01 9.86
N ALA A 82 26.71 2.18 9.58
CA ALA A 82 26.12 3.19 8.71
C ALA A 82 26.61 3.10 7.24
N SER A 83 27.56 2.20 6.93
CA SER A 83 28.22 2.15 5.62
C SER A 83 27.28 1.86 4.45
N ASN A 84 26.16 1.17 4.71
CA ASN A 84 25.17 0.78 3.70
C ASN A 84 23.90 1.65 3.74
N LEU A 85 23.94 2.79 4.43
CA LEU A 85 22.83 3.74 4.43
C LEU A 85 22.87 4.60 3.18
N CYS A 86 21.70 4.83 2.61
CA CYS A 86 21.51 5.69 1.46
C CYS A 86 20.37 6.68 1.71
N ARG A 87 20.21 7.62 0.78
CA ARG A 87 19.03 8.47 0.72
C ARG A 87 18.08 7.91 -0.34
N TYR A 88 16.98 7.32 0.12
CA TYR A 88 15.89 6.89 -0.76
C TYR A 88 14.73 7.87 -0.64
N PHE A 89 14.38 8.50 -1.76
CA PHE A 89 13.52 9.70 -1.79
C PHE A 89 14.02 10.82 -0.86
N ARG A 90 13.24 11.16 0.18
CA ARG A 90 13.58 12.22 1.15
C ARG A 90 14.00 11.67 2.52
N GLN A 91 14.26 10.36 2.63
CA GLN A 91 14.48 9.67 3.89
C GLN A 91 15.79 8.86 3.92
N ILE A 92 16.36 8.66 5.12
CA ILE A 92 17.43 7.68 5.35
C ILE A 92 16.87 6.29 5.15
N ALA A 93 17.58 5.47 4.38
CA ALA A 93 17.15 4.13 4.00
C ALA A 93 18.35 3.18 3.84
N THR A 94 18.05 1.91 3.64
CA THR A 94 18.99 0.90 3.15
C THR A 94 18.29 0.02 2.12
N LEU A 95 18.99 -0.32 1.04
CA LEU A 95 18.47 -1.22 0.00
C LEU A 95 18.83 -2.69 0.26
N ASP A 96 19.63 -2.95 1.29
CA ASP A 96 20.22 -4.25 1.54
C ASP A 96 19.33 -5.12 2.41
N THR A 97 18.72 -4.54 3.44
CA THR A 97 17.99 -5.27 4.48
C THR A 97 16.67 -4.57 4.84
N ALA A 98 15.76 -5.34 5.46
CA ALA A 98 14.48 -4.82 5.92
C ALA A 98 14.63 -4.18 7.30
N THR A 99 13.86 -3.12 7.55
CA THR A 99 13.81 -2.49 8.87
C THR A 99 12.66 -3.03 9.71
N LEU A 100 12.93 -3.28 10.99
CA LEU A 100 11.97 -3.61 12.03
C LEU A 100 11.53 -2.35 12.78
N PHE A 101 10.22 -2.17 12.90
CA PHE A 101 9.57 -1.20 13.78
C PHE A 101 8.72 -1.96 14.80
N LEU A 102 8.84 -1.59 16.07
CA LEU A 102 7.99 -2.11 17.15
C LEU A 102 7.12 -0.97 17.68
N SER A 103 5.80 -1.09 17.52
CA SER A 103 4.86 -0.14 18.10
C SER A 103 4.76 -0.35 19.61
N SER A 104 4.10 0.59 20.30
CA SER A 104 3.87 0.47 21.75
C SER A 104 3.10 -0.79 22.14
N LEU A 105 2.33 -1.40 21.21
CA LEU A 105 1.61 -2.66 21.44
C LEU A 105 2.54 -3.87 21.61
N ALA A 106 3.79 -3.78 21.16
CA ALA A 106 4.77 -4.85 21.30
C ALA A 106 5.36 -4.95 22.74
N PHE A 107 5.04 -4.00 23.62
CA PHE A 107 5.64 -3.91 24.95
C PHE A 107 4.64 -4.25 26.06
N GLU A 108 5.15 -4.78 27.16
CA GLU A 108 4.37 -5.05 28.38
C GLU A 108 3.83 -3.76 29.00
N SER A 109 4.61 -2.68 28.96
CA SER A 109 4.17 -1.34 29.35
C SER A 109 4.23 -0.35 28.16
N PRO A 110 3.16 -0.27 27.35
CA PRO A 110 3.09 0.63 26.20
C PRO A 110 3.36 2.10 26.54
N PHE A 111 2.82 2.59 27.66
CA PHE A 111 2.99 3.99 28.08
C PHE A 111 4.42 4.31 28.52
N THR A 112 5.05 3.41 29.29
CA THR A 112 6.45 3.58 29.69
C THR A 112 7.36 3.59 28.48
N PHE A 113 7.15 2.67 27.52
CA PHE A 113 7.92 2.65 26.28
C PHE A 113 7.79 3.96 25.49
N LEU A 114 6.57 4.46 25.31
CA LEU A 114 6.32 5.75 24.61
C LEU A 114 6.97 6.93 25.34
N HIS A 115 6.87 6.97 26.67
CA HIS A 115 7.49 8.02 27.47
C HIS A 115 9.02 8.00 27.34
N ASN A 116 9.63 6.83 27.51
CA ASN A 116 11.07 6.66 27.42
C ASN A 116 11.60 7.01 26.02
N ASN A 117 10.91 6.59 24.96
CA ASN A 117 11.29 6.95 23.59
C ASN A 117 11.25 8.45 23.30
N ARG A 118 10.39 9.20 24.01
CA ARG A 118 10.28 10.66 23.84
C ARG A 118 11.31 11.42 24.67
N MET A 119 11.59 10.95 25.88
CA MET A 119 12.44 11.65 26.84
C MET A 119 13.92 11.25 26.78
N SER A 120 14.25 10.09 26.21
CA SER A 120 15.62 9.56 26.22
C SER A 120 16.55 10.30 25.26
N SER A 121 17.82 10.42 25.65
CA SER A 121 18.89 10.88 24.74
C SER A 121 19.12 9.87 23.60
N PRO A 122 19.69 10.29 22.45
CA PRO A 122 20.02 9.38 21.35
C PRO A 122 20.88 8.18 21.78
N GLN A 123 21.81 8.35 22.73
CA GLN A 123 22.66 7.28 23.25
C GLN A 123 21.85 6.25 24.05
N SER A 124 20.94 6.70 24.92
CA SER A 124 20.05 5.80 25.68
C SER A 124 19.10 5.03 24.75
N GLN A 125 18.57 5.71 23.72
CA GLN A 125 17.75 5.07 22.69
C GLN A 125 18.53 4.00 21.93
N LEU A 126 19.79 4.29 21.55
CA LEU A 126 20.66 3.33 20.87
C LEU A 126 20.89 2.08 21.74
N HIS A 127 21.23 2.22 23.01
CA HIS A 127 21.39 1.07 23.92
C HIS A 127 20.11 0.25 24.09
N THR A 128 18.95 0.92 24.15
CA THR A 128 17.65 0.24 24.21
C THR A 128 17.41 -0.57 22.93
N VAL A 129 17.71 0.02 21.77
CA VAL A 129 17.60 -0.65 20.46
C VAL A 129 18.57 -1.83 20.36
N GLU A 130 19.82 -1.69 20.80
CA GLU A 130 20.81 -2.78 20.82
C GLU A 130 20.33 -3.95 21.69
N SER A 131 19.79 -3.66 22.88
CA SER A 131 19.24 -4.68 23.78
C SER A 131 18.05 -5.44 23.15
N ILE A 132 17.12 -4.70 22.53
CA ILE A 132 15.98 -5.29 21.79
C ILE A 132 16.48 -6.18 20.64
N MET A 133 17.38 -5.66 19.80
CA MET A 133 17.87 -6.41 18.64
C MET A 133 18.71 -7.62 19.05
N ALA A 134 19.49 -7.53 20.15
CA ALA A 134 20.22 -8.66 20.69
C ALA A 134 19.26 -9.76 21.16
N TYR A 135 18.23 -9.42 21.94
CA TYR A 135 17.22 -10.38 22.39
C TYR A 135 16.48 -11.06 21.24
N LEU A 136 16.13 -10.31 20.19
CA LEU A 136 15.42 -10.85 19.03
C LEU A 136 16.31 -11.76 18.17
N LYS A 137 17.60 -11.46 18.06
CA LYS A 137 18.58 -12.24 17.28
C LYS A 137 19.15 -13.43 18.05
N ASP A 138 19.00 -13.45 19.37
CA ASP A 138 19.47 -14.55 20.20
C ASP A 138 18.81 -15.87 19.77
N THR A 139 19.59 -16.92 19.66
CA THR A 139 19.12 -18.30 19.43
C THR A 139 19.32 -19.18 20.65
N THR A 140 20.08 -18.71 21.64
CA THR A 140 20.43 -19.47 22.85
C THR A 140 19.31 -19.44 23.89
N GLY A 141 18.46 -18.40 23.86
CA GLY A 141 17.42 -18.19 24.86
C GLY A 141 17.94 -17.64 26.18
N LEU A 142 19.21 -17.23 26.23
CA LEU A 142 19.88 -16.77 27.47
C LEU A 142 19.67 -15.28 27.74
N LEU A 143 19.33 -14.48 26.72
CA LEU A 143 19.13 -13.05 26.90
C LEU A 143 17.77 -12.76 27.53
N ALA A 144 17.77 -11.90 28.55
CA ALA A 144 16.57 -11.45 29.22
C ALA A 144 15.69 -10.61 28.28
N ASN A 145 14.38 -10.81 28.36
CA ASN A 145 13.41 -10.06 27.59
C ASN A 145 13.42 -8.57 28.00
N PRO A 146 13.68 -7.62 27.08
CA PRO A 146 13.82 -6.20 27.38
C PRO A 146 12.47 -5.46 27.56
N GLY A 147 11.43 -6.17 28.01
CA GLY A 147 10.08 -5.62 28.22
C GLY A 147 9.13 -5.79 27.03
N LEU A 148 9.46 -6.66 26.07
CA LEU A 148 8.55 -7.07 25.00
C LEU A 148 7.51 -8.05 25.54
N ARG A 149 6.33 -8.08 24.91
CA ARG A 149 5.37 -9.16 25.18
C ARG A 149 5.93 -10.51 24.71
N PRO A 150 5.62 -11.63 25.39
CA PRO A 150 6.22 -12.94 25.12
C PRO A 150 6.15 -13.39 23.66
N GLN A 151 5.03 -13.10 22.98
CA GLN A 151 4.79 -13.51 21.59
C GLN A 151 5.62 -12.76 20.54
N ILE A 152 6.16 -11.59 20.87
CA ILE A 152 6.76 -10.68 19.88
C ILE A 152 8.01 -11.28 19.23
N ARG A 153 8.82 -12.04 19.98
CA ARG A 153 10.00 -12.70 19.41
C ARG A 153 9.60 -13.70 18.32
N GLN A 154 8.59 -14.53 18.59
CA GLN A 154 8.08 -15.49 17.62
C GLN A 154 7.45 -14.78 16.41
N GLU A 155 6.69 -13.71 16.63
CA GLU A 155 6.08 -12.94 15.55
C GLU A 155 7.10 -12.26 14.65
N VAL A 156 8.16 -11.67 15.22
CA VAL A 156 9.26 -11.08 14.43
C VAL A 156 9.87 -12.14 13.51
N ASN A 157 10.09 -13.37 14.02
CA ASN A 157 10.66 -14.46 13.25
C ASN A 157 9.69 -14.94 12.15
N ALA A 158 8.41 -15.11 12.48
CA ALA A 158 7.39 -15.51 11.52
C ALA A 158 7.24 -14.49 10.38
N LEU A 159 7.17 -13.20 10.72
CA LEU A 159 7.09 -12.11 9.74
C LEU A 159 8.39 -11.97 8.94
N TYR A 160 9.54 -12.28 9.53
CA TYR A 160 10.83 -12.27 8.83
C TYR A 160 10.85 -13.26 7.67
N ASN A 161 10.35 -14.47 7.87
CA ASN A 161 10.24 -15.47 6.80
C ASN A 161 9.36 -14.95 5.65
N ALA A 162 8.19 -14.38 5.97
CA ALA A 162 7.34 -13.74 4.95
C ALA A 162 8.03 -12.55 4.27
N MET A 163 8.77 -11.74 5.01
CA MET A 163 9.53 -10.61 4.49
C MET A 163 10.62 -11.04 3.52
N GLN A 164 11.28 -12.20 3.71
CA GLN A 164 12.25 -12.70 2.73
C GLN A 164 11.59 -12.96 1.36
N HIS A 165 10.36 -13.48 1.33
CA HIS A 165 9.61 -13.62 0.09
C HIS A 165 9.28 -12.25 -0.53
N LEU A 166 8.87 -11.27 0.28
CA LEU A 166 8.59 -9.91 -0.19
C LEU A 166 9.83 -9.23 -0.76
N LYS A 167 10.97 -9.32 -0.06
CA LYS A 167 12.27 -8.79 -0.47
C LYS A 167 12.71 -9.41 -1.80
N LYS A 168 12.70 -10.74 -1.90
CA LYS A 168 13.02 -11.46 -3.15
C LYS A 168 12.12 -10.99 -4.30
N ARG A 169 10.82 -10.84 -4.05
CA ARG A 169 9.87 -10.37 -5.07
C ARG A 169 10.06 -8.91 -5.45
N HIS A 170 10.51 -8.08 -4.52
CA HIS A 170 10.85 -6.68 -4.76
C HIS A 170 12.10 -6.54 -5.64
N GLN A 171 13.09 -7.41 -5.43
CA GLN A 171 14.37 -7.35 -6.15
C GLN A 171 14.36 -8.08 -7.51
N ASP A 172 13.37 -8.97 -7.75
CA ASP A 172 13.27 -9.78 -8.97
C ASP A 172 13.28 -8.92 -10.24
N ALA A 173 14.40 -8.97 -10.96
CA ALA A 173 14.62 -8.22 -12.20
C ALA A 173 13.78 -8.72 -13.38
N ARG A 174 13.20 -9.92 -13.29
CA ARG A 174 12.32 -10.48 -14.33
C ARG A 174 10.90 -9.91 -14.24
N GLY A 175 10.55 -9.30 -13.12
CA GLY A 175 9.22 -8.73 -12.90
C GLY A 175 9.07 -7.32 -13.46
N SER A 176 7.98 -7.06 -14.18
CA SER A 176 7.65 -5.72 -14.72
C SER A 176 7.41 -4.65 -13.66
N LEU A 177 7.10 -5.04 -12.42
CA LEU A 177 6.72 -4.11 -11.34
C LEU A 177 7.90 -3.60 -10.50
N LYS A 178 9.12 -4.13 -10.66
CA LYS A 178 10.27 -3.79 -9.79
C LYS A 178 10.50 -2.30 -9.66
N ASN A 179 10.44 -1.57 -10.77
CA ASN A 179 10.73 -0.14 -10.83
C ASN A 179 9.56 0.74 -10.39
N TYR A 180 8.42 0.15 -10.05
CA TYR A 180 7.18 0.87 -9.74
C TYR A 180 6.63 0.58 -8.34
N ILE A 181 7.27 -0.32 -7.60
CA ILE A 181 6.93 -0.61 -6.20
C ILE A 181 7.90 0.17 -5.33
N ILE A 182 7.39 1.09 -4.52
CA ILE A 182 8.19 1.92 -3.61
C ILE A 182 8.75 1.06 -2.48
N ARG A 183 7.89 0.23 -1.87
CA ARG A 183 8.22 -0.65 -0.75
C ARG A 183 7.20 -1.77 -0.61
N ARG A 184 7.60 -2.83 0.08
CA ARG A 184 6.74 -3.92 0.55
C ARG A 184 6.92 -4.05 2.05
N TYR A 185 5.83 -4.30 2.75
CA TYR A 185 5.87 -4.39 4.20
C TYR A 185 4.85 -5.39 4.72
N ILE A 186 5.12 -5.88 5.92
CA ILE A 186 4.24 -6.78 6.65
C ILE A 186 4.16 -6.32 8.10
N ALA A 187 2.94 -6.23 8.62
CA ALA A 187 2.68 -5.78 9.98
C ALA A 187 1.84 -6.82 10.74
N SER A 188 2.25 -7.19 11.94
CA SER A 188 1.43 -8.02 12.83
C SER A 188 0.40 -7.17 13.55
N VAL A 189 -0.67 -7.82 14.01
CA VAL A 189 -1.69 -7.14 14.82
C VAL A 189 -1.20 -6.77 16.24
N ASN A 190 -0.04 -7.29 16.65
CA ASN A 190 0.56 -7.04 17.95
C ASN A 190 1.73 -6.03 17.91
N GLY A 191 1.89 -5.30 16.80
CA GLY A 191 2.78 -4.14 16.75
C GLY A 191 4.15 -4.38 16.12
N VAL A 192 4.38 -5.52 15.49
CA VAL A 192 5.58 -5.75 14.66
C VAL A 192 5.33 -5.20 13.27
N LEU A 193 6.26 -4.41 12.72
CA LEU A 193 6.23 -3.98 11.32
C LEU A 193 7.62 -4.20 10.70
N GLN A 194 7.66 -4.87 9.56
CA GLN A 194 8.88 -5.02 8.76
C GLN A 194 8.68 -4.36 7.39
N VAL A 195 9.66 -3.57 6.94
CA VAL A 195 9.57 -2.79 5.69
C VAL A 195 10.83 -3.00 4.84
N PHE A 196 10.63 -3.25 3.55
CA PHE A 196 11.70 -3.36 2.56
C PHE A 196 11.38 -2.52 1.29
N PRO A 197 12.32 -1.70 0.76
CA PRO A 197 13.63 -1.37 1.31
C PRO A 197 13.54 -0.78 2.72
N GLY A 198 14.56 -1.01 3.54
CA GLY A 198 14.60 -0.55 4.92
C GLY A 198 14.55 0.98 5.00
N CYS A 199 13.77 1.54 5.92
CA CYS A 199 13.60 2.98 6.02
C CYS A 199 13.48 3.49 7.46
N LEU A 200 13.87 4.75 7.66
CA LEU A 200 13.61 5.46 8.90
C LEU A 200 12.14 5.88 9.00
N LEU A 201 11.49 5.48 10.09
CA LEU A 201 10.14 5.91 10.49
C LEU A 201 10.20 6.82 11.73
N ASN A 202 9.21 7.70 11.86
CA ASN A 202 9.02 8.55 13.04
C ASN A 202 8.78 7.69 14.30
N ASN A 203 9.32 8.11 15.45
CA ASN A 203 9.14 7.40 16.73
C ASN A 203 7.67 7.27 17.17
N ASN A 204 6.82 8.24 16.80
CA ASN A 204 5.40 8.21 17.09
C ASN A 204 4.58 7.56 15.96
N TYR A 205 5.23 6.89 15.00
CA TYR A 205 4.52 6.17 13.95
C TYR A 205 3.66 5.07 14.56
N ASP A 206 2.41 4.99 14.13
CA ASP A 206 1.49 3.94 14.53
C ASP A 206 0.90 3.29 13.28
N PRO A 207 1.33 2.05 12.95
CA PRO A 207 0.76 1.29 11.83
C PRO A 207 -0.76 1.15 11.94
N SER A 208 -1.31 1.00 13.16
CA SER A 208 -2.73 0.73 13.39
C SER A 208 -3.64 1.90 13.00
N GLN A 209 -3.11 3.13 13.01
CA GLN A 209 -3.82 4.33 12.60
C GLN A 209 -3.76 4.55 11.08
N ARG A 210 -2.88 3.82 10.38
CA ARG A 210 -2.73 3.98 8.94
C ARG A 210 -3.92 3.41 8.20
N LEU A 211 -4.24 4.10 7.13
CA LEU A 211 -5.37 3.82 6.28
C LEU A 211 -5.35 2.39 5.71
N TRP A 212 -4.19 1.94 5.22
CA TRP A 212 -4.01 0.59 4.69
C TRP A 212 -4.27 -0.50 5.75
N TYR A 213 -3.89 -0.24 7.00
CA TYR A 213 -4.07 -1.16 8.12
C TYR A 213 -5.56 -1.28 8.47
N ARG A 214 -6.21 -0.13 8.70
CA ARG A 214 -7.64 -0.07 9.03
C ARG A 214 -8.51 -0.66 7.93
N LYS A 215 -8.30 -0.27 6.67
CA LYS A 215 -9.07 -0.78 5.52
C LYS A 215 -8.88 -2.29 5.33
N ALA A 216 -7.67 -2.82 5.53
CA ALA A 216 -7.43 -4.26 5.41
C ALA A 216 -8.20 -5.05 6.48
N LEU A 217 -8.17 -4.59 7.75
CA LEU A 217 -8.91 -5.24 8.84
C LEU A 217 -10.44 -5.09 8.72
N GLN A 218 -10.93 -3.99 8.15
CA GLN A 218 -12.36 -3.82 7.85
C GLN A 218 -12.85 -4.74 6.73
N HIS A 219 -11.94 -5.25 5.89
CA HIS A 219 -12.26 -6.08 4.74
C HIS A 219 -11.36 -7.34 4.70
N PRO A 220 -11.46 -8.22 5.72
CA PRO A 220 -10.61 -9.39 5.83
C PRO A 220 -10.78 -10.31 4.62
N GLY A 221 -9.67 -10.90 4.16
CA GLY A 221 -9.63 -11.79 3.00
C GLY A 221 -9.81 -11.08 1.65
N LYS A 222 -9.87 -9.75 1.61
CA LYS A 222 -9.97 -8.97 0.37
C LYS A 222 -8.70 -8.17 0.12
N ILE A 223 -8.35 -7.97 -1.14
CA ILE A 223 -7.32 -7.00 -1.52
C ILE A 223 -7.98 -5.62 -1.46
N ILE A 224 -7.42 -4.71 -0.67
CA ILE A 224 -7.89 -3.33 -0.58
C ILE A 224 -6.89 -2.40 -1.25
N THR A 225 -7.38 -1.24 -1.66
CA THR A 225 -6.54 -0.14 -2.15
C THR A 225 -6.91 1.13 -1.41
N THR A 226 -5.91 1.89 -0.98
CA THR A 226 -6.15 3.16 -0.29
C THR A 226 -6.45 4.28 -1.27
N GLU A 227 -7.16 5.30 -0.81
CA GLU A 227 -7.08 6.63 -1.41
C GLU A 227 -5.64 7.18 -1.35
N PRO A 228 -5.31 8.21 -2.14
CA PRO A 228 -3.99 8.82 -2.13
C PRO A 228 -3.69 9.50 -0.80
N TYR A 229 -2.54 9.19 -0.19
CA TYR A 229 -2.14 9.81 1.08
C TYR A 229 -0.62 10.05 1.13
N LEU A 230 -0.17 10.85 2.09
CA LEU A 230 1.25 11.17 2.24
C LEU A 230 2.01 10.01 2.92
N ASP A 231 3.02 9.51 2.24
CA ASP A 231 3.91 8.44 2.70
C ASP A 231 4.71 8.87 3.94
N ALA A 232 4.71 8.02 4.96
CA ALA A 232 5.51 8.22 6.17
C ALA A 232 7.01 7.99 5.92
N GLY A 233 7.36 7.20 4.90
CA GLY A 233 8.74 6.92 4.49
C GLY A 233 9.29 7.89 3.43
N GLY A 234 8.62 9.02 3.17
CA GLY A 234 9.20 10.16 2.43
C GLY A 234 9.07 10.14 0.91
N SER A 235 8.28 9.25 0.31
CA SER A 235 8.13 9.13 -1.16
C SER A 235 7.12 10.12 -1.76
N GLY A 236 6.46 10.93 -0.93
CA GLY A 236 5.39 11.84 -1.35
C GLY A 236 4.02 11.16 -1.30
N TYR A 237 3.15 11.47 -2.26
CA TYR A 237 1.81 10.87 -2.30
C TYR A 237 1.86 9.48 -2.93
N ILE A 238 1.27 8.53 -2.22
CA ILE A 238 1.27 7.12 -2.58
C ILE A 238 -0.14 6.55 -2.52
N ILE A 239 -0.29 5.39 -3.15
CA ILE A 239 -1.42 4.48 -2.97
C ILE A 239 -0.87 3.16 -2.43
N THR A 240 -1.53 2.62 -1.43
CA THR A 240 -1.16 1.33 -0.83
C THR A 240 -2.16 0.27 -1.25
N ILE A 241 -1.66 -0.88 -1.67
CA ILE A 241 -2.43 -2.12 -1.82
C ILE A 241 -2.12 -2.99 -0.62
N ALA A 242 -3.16 -3.48 0.08
CA ALA A 242 -2.98 -4.29 1.28
C ALA A 242 -3.92 -5.50 1.32
N HIS A 243 -3.52 -6.51 2.09
CA HIS A 243 -4.28 -7.74 2.30
C HIS A 243 -3.98 -8.32 3.68
N THR A 244 -4.99 -8.93 4.31
CA THR A 244 -4.85 -9.61 5.60
C THR A 244 -4.22 -10.99 5.42
N ILE A 245 -3.37 -11.39 6.36
CA ILE A 245 -2.80 -12.73 6.49
C ILE A 245 -3.46 -13.40 7.69
N PHE A 246 -3.82 -14.66 7.52
CA PHE A 246 -4.40 -15.51 8.56
C PHE A 246 -3.41 -16.61 8.95
N GLU A 247 -3.57 -17.13 10.16
CA GLU A 247 -2.81 -18.29 10.61
C GLU A 247 -3.21 -19.54 9.82
N GLY A 248 -2.22 -20.31 9.37
CA GLY A 248 -2.46 -21.60 8.73
C GLY A 248 -2.83 -22.67 9.75
N LYS A 249 -3.99 -23.32 9.56
CA LYS A 249 -4.41 -24.45 10.41
C LYS A 249 -3.92 -25.77 9.83
N SER A 250 -3.68 -26.75 10.69
CA SER A 250 -3.14 -28.08 10.33
C SER A 250 -3.99 -28.86 9.31
N ASN A 251 -5.29 -28.61 9.28
CA ASN A 251 -6.23 -29.19 8.32
C ASN A 251 -6.45 -28.31 7.07
N ALA A 252 -5.71 -27.22 6.92
CA ALA A 252 -5.87 -26.20 5.89
C ALA A 252 -7.29 -25.59 5.76
N LEU A 253 -8.17 -25.81 6.77
CA LEU A 253 -9.51 -25.23 6.79
C LEU A 253 -9.40 -23.78 7.24
N HIS A 254 -9.58 -22.87 6.28
CA HIS A 254 -9.65 -21.43 6.51
C HIS A 254 -11.08 -20.93 6.33
N SER A 255 -11.55 -20.10 7.25
CA SER A 255 -12.85 -19.45 7.19
C SER A 255 -12.70 -17.98 7.55
N ILE A 256 -12.80 -17.10 6.55
CA ILE A 256 -12.67 -15.63 6.72
C ILE A 256 -13.64 -15.09 7.80
N GLU A 257 -14.81 -15.71 7.95
CA GLU A 257 -15.83 -15.32 8.94
C GLU A 257 -15.48 -15.70 10.40
N ARG A 258 -14.62 -16.71 10.59
CA ARG A 258 -14.30 -17.27 11.92
C ARG A 258 -12.87 -16.97 12.34
N ASP A 259 -11.98 -16.85 11.36
CA ASP A 259 -10.56 -16.67 11.58
C ASP A 259 -10.23 -15.18 11.70
N GLN A 260 -9.35 -14.85 12.63
CA GLN A 260 -8.87 -13.48 12.79
C GLN A 260 -7.57 -13.29 12.01
N PRO A 261 -7.40 -12.15 11.32
CA PRO A 261 -6.12 -11.77 10.74
C PRO A 261 -5.03 -11.70 11.82
N VAL A 262 -3.87 -12.30 11.53
CA VAL A 262 -2.67 -12.22 12.40
C VAL A 262 -1.67 -11.17 11.90
N ALA A 263 -1.72 -10.85 10.60
CA ALA A 263 -0.88 -9.83 10.00
C ALA A 263 -1.56 -9.18 8.79
N ILE A 264 -0.96 -8.10 8.30
CA ILE A 264 -1.33 -7.40 7.08
C ILE A 264 -0.08 -7.29 6.21
N VAL A 265 -0.15 -7.73 4.96
CA VAL A 265 0.87 -7.48 3.94
C VAL A 265 0.42 -6.32 3.07
N ALA A 266 1.37 -5.47 2.69
CA ALA A 266 1.09 -4.30 1.89
C ALA A 266 2.28 -3.92 1.00
N LEU A 267 1.98 -3.14 -0.03
CA LEU A 267 2.94 -2.53 -0.92
C LEU A 267 2.49 -1.13 -1.31
N ASP A 268 3.46 -0.25 -1.58
CA ASP A 268 3.18 1.12 -2.00
C ASP A 268 3.52 1.32 -3.47
N LEU A 269 2.65 2.05 -4.15
CA LEU A 269 2.78 2.49 -5.53
C LEU A 269 2.86 4.02 -5.58
N PRO A 270 3.65 4.58 -6.51
CA PRO A 270 3.50 5.97 -6.87
C PRO A 270 2.06 6.25 -7.30
N TYR A 271 1.49 7.33 -6.79
CA TYR A 271 0.14 7.78 -7.10
C TYR A 271 -0.18 7.80 -8.62
N ALA A 272 0.73 8.35 -9.44
CA ALA A 272 0.59 8.38 -10.90
C ALA A 272 0.64 7.00 -11.55
N TYR A 273 1.47 6.09 -11.01
CA TYR A 273 1.62 4.76 -11.57
C TYR A 273 0.38 3.89 -11.36
N PHE A 274 -0.31 4.06 -10.23
CA PHE A 274 -1.57 3.36 -10.00
C PHE A 274 -2.63 3.69 -11.07
N TYR A 275 -2.76 4.96 -11.45
CA TYR A 275 -3.66 5.34 -12.55
C TYR A 275 -3.19 4.76 -13.89
N LYS A 276 -1.88 4.76 -14.16
CA LYS A 276 -1.33 4.09 -15.35
C LYS A 276 -1.68 2.59 -15.39
N MET A 277 -1.64 1.88 -14.25
CA MET A 277 -2.05 0.47 -14.20
C MET A 277 -3.52 0.29 -14.59
N ILE A 278 -4.41 1.20 -14.21
CA ILE A 278 -5.82 1.16 -14.60
C ILE A 278 -5.97 1.37 -16.11
N LEU A 279 -5.26 2.33 -16.69
CA LEU A 279 -5.25 2.57 -18.14
C LEU A 279 -4.71 1.39 -18.93
N ASP A 280 -3.63 0.77 -18.46
CA ASP A 280 -2.98 -0.35 -19.13
C ASP A 280 -3.84 -1.63 -19.06
N SER A 281 -4.69 -1.76 -18.03
CA SER A 281 -5.59 -2.91 -17.83
C SER A 281 -7.01 -2.71 -18.39
N THR A 282 -7.36 -1.49 -18.81
CA THR A 282 -8.72 -1.14 -19.24
C THR A 282 -8.68 -0.49 -20.63
N PRO A 283 -8.80 -1.27 -21.73
CA PRO A 283 -8.68 -0.76 -23.10
C PRO A 283 -9.65 0.38 -23.44
N LEU A 284 -10.86 0.37 -22.87
CA LEU A 284 -11.84 1.46 -23.06
C LEU A 284 -11.30 2.82 -22.61
N CYS A 285 -10.47 2.85 -21.57
CA CYS A 285 -9.87 4.08 -21.07
C CYS A 285 -8.80 4.67 -21.99
N GLN A 286 -8.42 3.97 -23.06
CA GLN A 286 -7.46 4.42 -24.06
C GLN A 286 -8.14 5.01 -25.31
N MET A 287 -9.48 4.89 -25.42
CA MET A 287 -10.22 5.46 -26.52
C MET A 287 -10.20 6.99 -26.45
N HIS A 288 -10.24 7.63 -27.62
CA HIS A 288 -10.40 9.08 -27.71
C HIS A 288 -11.72 9.49 -27.05
N ASN A 289 -11.73 10.66 -26.42
CA ASN A 289 -12.87 11.21 -25.71
C ASN A 289 -13.36 10.36 -24.53
N ILE A 290 -12.60 9.37 -24.04
CA ILE A 290 -12.95 8.64 -22.82
C ILE A 290 -12.05 9.04 -21.67
N LYS A 291 -12.68 9.50 -20.58
CA LYS A 291 -12.03 9.75 -19.31
C LYS A 291 -12.47 8.70 -18.28
N CYS A 292 -11.51 7.94 -17.79
CA CYS A 292 -11.72 6.98 -16.72
C CYS A 292 -11.29 7.56 -15.37
N LEU A 293 -12.10 7.35 -14.36
CA LEU A 293 -11.77 7.68 -12.98
C LEU A 293 -12.28 6.60 -12.03
N LEU A 294 -11.66 6.54 -10.85
CA LEU A 294 -12.03 5.66 -9.77
C LEU A 294 -12.26 6.49 -8.52
N PHE A 295 -13.38 6.28 -7.85
CA PHE A 295 -13.67 6.91 -6.56
C PHE A 295 -14.27 5.90 -5.60
N GLU A 296 -14.08 6.14 -4.30
CA GLU A 296 -14.66 5.32 -3.25
C GLU A 296 -16.11 5.71 -2.94
N ASN A 297 -16.78 4.94 -2.10
CA ASN A 297 -18.18 5.12 -1.73
C ASN A 297 -18.50 6.46 -1.04
N GLU A 298 -17.50 7.11 -0.45
CA GLU A 298 -17.62 8.46 0.12
C GLU A 298 -17.38 9.57 -0.92
N GLY A 299 -17.16 9.22 -2.19
CA GLY A 299 -16.99 10.18 -3.29
C GLY A 299 -15.55 10.69 -3.48
N TYR A 300 -14.57 10.21 -2.72
CA TYR A 300 -13.17 10.62 -2.91
C TYR A 300 -12.48 9.87 -4.05
N LEU A 301 -11.73 10.62 -4.87
CA LEU A 301 -11.00 10.08 -6.00
C LEU A 301 -9.82 9.23 -5.55
N THR A 302 -9.76 8.01 -6.08
CA THR A 302 -8.65 7.06 -5.95
C THR A 302 -7.81 6.99 -7.24
N ALA A 303 -8.41 7.26 -8.41
CA ALA A 303 -7.72 7.30 -9.70
C ALA A 303 -8.32 8.38 -10.63
N HIS A 304 -7.50 9.17 -11.32
CA HIS A 304 -7.96 10.31 -12.12
C HIS A 304 -6.90 10.73 -13.18
N PRO A 305 -7.24 11.27 -14.36
CA PRO A 305 -6.25 11.73 -15.33
C PRO A 305 -5.23 12.75 -14.80
N SER A 306 -5.66 13.64 -13.91
CA SER A 306 -4.79 14.66 -13.32
C SER A 306 -3.63 14.08 -12.49
N MET A 307 -3.62 12.77 -12.25
CA MET A 307 -2.52 12.06 -11.62
C MET A 307 -1.27 11.98 -12.51
N LEU A 308 -1.45 12.06 -13.84
CA LEU A 308 -0.37 12.05 -14.83
C LEU A 308 0.10 13.45 -15.22
N GLU A 309 -0.65 14.48 -14.83
CA GLU A 309 -0.33 15.86 -15.18
C GLU A 309 0.93 16.34 -14.42
N PRO A 310 1.90 16.95 -15.12
CA PRO A 310 3.08 17.49 -14.48
C PRO A 310 2.71 18.68 -13.58
N LYS A 311 3.31 18.72 -12.40
CA LYS A 311 3.09 19.78 -11.42
C LYS A 311 3.72 21.09 -11.91
N SER A 312 2.90 22.08 -12.28
CA SER A 312 3.37 23.44 -12.58
C SER A 312 3.46 24.30 -11.32
N ASN A 313 4.54 25.09 -11.18
CA ASN A 313 4.79 25.95 -10.01
C ASN A 313 3.80 27.14 -9.85
N ILE A 314 2.80 27.27 -10.75
CA ILE A 314 2.04 28.51 -10.95
C ILE A 314 0.67 28.49 -10.27
N LYS A 315 0.20 27.35 -9.73
CA LYS A 315 -1.12 27.28 -9.05
C LYS A 315 -1.03 26.59 -7.70
N ASN A 316 -1.88 27.01 -6.76
CA ASN A 316 -2.23 26.28 -5.55
C ASN A 316 -2.75 24.90 -5.95
N GLN A 317 -1.86 23.92 -6.08
CA GLN A 317 -2.23 22.57 -6.44
C GLN A 317 -3.00 21.95 -5.28
N ARG A 318 -4.29 21.70 -5.52
CA ARG A 318 -5.14 20.96 -4.58
C ARG A 318 -4.56 19.57 -4.35
N ARG A 319 -4.78 19.04 -3.15
CA ARG A 319 -4.17 17.79 -2.66
C ARG A 319 -4.67 16.61 -3.50
N PRO A 320 -3.87 15.54 -3.70
CA PRO A 320 -4.27 14.29 -4.37
C PRO A 320 -5.52 13.60 -3.83
N HIS A 321 -5.96 13.94 -2.61
CA HIS A 321 -7.21 13.45 -2.03
C HIS A 321 -8.32 14.48 -2.24
N GLU A 322 -9.00 14.39 -3.38
CA GLU A 322 -10.06 15.29 -3.79
C GLU A 322 -11.39 14.56 -3.94
N HIS A 323 -12.47 15.22 -3.52
CA HIS A 323 -13.82 14.70 -3.67
C HIS A 323 -14.35 14.94 -5.10
N LEU A 324 -15.14 14.00 -5.61
CA LEU A 324 -15.70 14.00 -6.95
C LEU A 324 -16.43 15.31 -7.26
N THR A 325 -17.22 15.84 -6.32
CA THR A 325 -17.96 17.10 -6.49
C THR A 325 -17.08 18.33 -6.79
N HIS A 326 -15.81 18.32 -6.38
CA HIS A 326 -14.89 19.43 -6.61
C HIS A 326 -14.11 19.30 -7.92
N LYS A 327 -13.90 18.07 -8.39
CA LYS A 327 -13.09 17.77 -9.58
C LYS A 327 -13.95 17.53 -10.82
N GLU A 328 -15.02 16.78 -10.66
CA GLU A 328 -15.96 16.40 -11.72
C GLU A 328 -17.39 16.77 -11.30
N SER A 329 -17.64 18.06 -11.06
CA SER A 329 -18.93 18.54 -10.55
C SER A 329 -20.13 18.13 -11.40
N TYR A 330 -19.98 18.15 -12.74
CA TYR A 330 -21.03 17.71 -13.66
C TYR A 330 -21.34 16.22 -13.51
N LEU A 331 -20.31 15.37 -13.47
CA LEU A 331 -20.47 13.93 -13.23
C LEU A 331 -21.10 13.66 -11.86
N ALA A 332 -20.64 14.36 -10.82
CA ALA A 332 -21.18 14.19 -9.48
C ALA A 332 -22.67 14.55 -9.42
N ASN A 333 -23.06 15.67 -10.05
CA ASN A 333 -24.46 16.07 -10.13
C ASN A 333 -25.29 15.06 -10.94
N ASP A 334 -24.75 14.58 -12.06
CA ASP A 334 -25.41 13.58 -12.89
C ASP A 334 -25.69 12.28 -12.12
N ILE A 335 -24.69 11.74 -11.41
CA ILE A 335 -24.84 10.54 -10.57
C ILE A 335 -25.93 10.76 -9.50
N LEU A 336 -25.94 11.92 -8.84
CA LEU A 336 -26.92 12.23 -7.79
C LEU A 336 -28.35 12.38 -8.33
N ASN A 337 -28.51 12.75 -9.60
CA ASN A 337 -29.82 12.91 -10.25
C ASN A 337 -30.36 11.59 -10.83
N HIS A 338 -29.51 10.59 -11.04
CA HIS A 338 -29.90 9.27 -11.53
C HIS A 338 -30.24 8.33 -10.36
N LYS A 339 -31.52 8.24 -10.01
CA LYS A 339 -32.04 7.46 -8.86
C LYS A 339 -31.83 5.93 -8.92
N ASN A 340 -31.29 5.39 -10.03
CA ASN A 340 -31.25 3.95 -10.33
C ASN A 340 -29.83 3.40 -10.58
N LEU A 341 -28.77 4.10 -10.19
CA LEU A 341 -27.37 3.63 -10.31
C LEU A 341 -26.89 2.86 -9.08
#